data_AF-A0A979G881-F1
#
_entry.id   AF-A0A979G881-F1
#
_cell.length_a   1.000
_cell.length_b   1.000
_cell.length_c   1.000
_cell.angle_alpha   90.00
_cell.angle_beta   90.00
_cell.angle_gamma   90.00
#
_symmetry.space_group_name_H-M   'P 1'
#
loop_
_entity.id
_entity.type
_entity.pdbx_description
1 polymer ?
#
loop_
_entity_poly.entity_id
_entity_poly.type
_entity_poly.pdbx_seq_one_letter_code
_entity_poly.pdbx_strand_id
1 'polypeptide(L)'
;MKISNPDIIRLAEIKSYFLDPPYTFRIHSYAMPQVDEAITILKKYNISAELMRQMEDLRQLLVGAESDVNTTREYMRSFAILLNRVNR
;
A
#
# COMPACT_ATOMS: atom_id res chain seq x y z
N MET A 1 -10.91 13.13 -10.86
CA MET A 1 -11.76 11.94 -10.64
C MET A 1 -12.18 11.89 -9.18
N LYS A 2 -13.39 11.44 -8.85
CA LYS A 2 -13.83 11.37 -7.44
C LYS A 2 -13.90 9.91 -7.01
N ILE A 3 -12.95 9.49 -6.18
CA ILE A 3 -12.96 8.18 -5.52
C ILE A 3 -14.19 8.11 -4.60
N SER A 4 -14.82 6.94 -4.48
CA SER A 4 -15.96 6.76 -3.60
C SER A 4 -15.57 7.01 -2.14
N ASN A 5 -16.48 7.56 -1.32
CA ASN A 5 -16.18 7.80 0.10
C ASN A 5 -15.73 6.52 0.85
N PRO A 6 -16.37 5.34 0.65
CA PRO A 6 -15.91 4.10 1.27
C PRO A 6 -14.48 3.72 0.87
N ASP A 7 -14.14 3.84 -0.41
CA ASP A 7 -12.79 3.52 -0.89
C ASP A 7 -11.75 4.52 -0.37
N ILE A 8 -12.08 5.82 -0.26
CA ILE A 8 -11.20 6.83 0.36
C ILE A 8 -10.92 6.49 1.83
N ILE A 9 -11.96 6.14 2.58
CA ILE A 9 -11.82 5.76 4.00
C ILE A 9 -10.91 4.53 4.09
N ARG A 10 -11.15 3.52 3.25
CA ARG A 10 -10.35 2.30 3.27
C ARG A 10 -8.88 2.54 2.91
N LEU A 11 -8.60 3.34 1.89
CA LEU A 11 -7.23 3.74 1.54
C LEU A 11 -6.57 4.55 2.65
N ALA A 12 -7.32 5.38 3.38
CA ALA A 12 -6.81 6.13 4.52
C ALA A 12 -6.45 5.22 5.71
N GLU A 13 -7.27 4.20 6.00
CA GLU A 13 -6.97 3.18 7.00
C GLU A 13 -5.69 2.41 6.67
N ILE A 14 -5.58 1.91 5.44
CA ILE A 14 -4.39 1.20 4.94
C ILE A 14 -3.15 2.09 5.08
N LYS A 15 -3.25 3.35 4.64
CA LYS A 15 -2.17 4.32 4.75
C LYS A 15 -1.76 4.54 6.21
N SER A 16 -2.72 4.74 7.11
CA SER A 16 -2.44 4.97 8.54
C SER A 16 -1.68 3.77 9.14
N TYR A 17 -2.17 2.56 8.86
CA TYR A 17 -1.53 1.31 9.28
C TYR A 17 -0.10 1.16 8.73
N PHE A 18 0.17 1.65 7.52
CA PHE A 18 1.48 1.55 6.88
C PHE A 18 2.47 2.64 7.29
N LEU A 19 1.99 3.79 7.77
CA LEU A 19 2.85 4.84 8.32
C LEU A 19 3.46 4.43 9.66
N ASP A 20 2.71 3.69 10.47
CA ASP A 20 3.16 3.15 11.75
C ASP A 20 3.00 1.62 11.80
N PRO A 21 3.84 0.88 11.06
CA PRO A 21 3.70 -0.56 10.95
C PRO A 21 4.07 -1.26 12.28
N PRO A 22 3.32 -2.29 12.70
CA PRO A 22 3.53 -2.91 14.00
C PRO A 22 4.88 -3.62 14.13
N TYR A 23 5.41 -3.68 15.34
CA TYR A 23 6.61 -4.45 15.66
C TYR A 23 6.30 -5.94 15.84
N THR A 24 6.00 -6.64 14.75
CA THR A 24 5.74 -8.09 14.72
C THR A 24 6.56 -8.80 13.64
N PHE A 25 6.93 -10.06 13.88
CA PHE A 25 7.62 -10.90 12.89
C PHE A 25 6.69 -11.36 11.75
N ARG A 26 5.36 -11.35 11.96
CA ARG A 26 4.37 -11.74 10.94
C ARG A 26 3.91 -10.55 10.07
N ILE A 27 4.69 -9.47 10.05
CA ILE A 27 4.29 -8.21 9.42
C ILE A 27 3.96 -8.37 7.93
N HIS A 28 4.69 -9.23 7.22
CA HIS A 28 4.44 -9.53 5.82
C HIS A 28 3.02 -10.08 5.58
N SER A 29 2.57 -11.02 6.44
CA SER A 29 1.21 -11.59 6.36
C SER A 29 0.11 -10.56 6.57
N TYR A 30 0.39 -9.46 7.28
CA TYR A 30 -0.56 -8.36 7.44
C TYR A 30 -0.44 -7.33 6.32
N ALA A 31 0.77 -7.08 5.81
CA ALA A 31 1.02 -6.06 4.80
C ALA A 31 0.47 -6.47 3.42
N MET A 32 0.72 -7.70 2.95
CA MET A 32 0.34 -8.13 1.60
C MET A 32 -1.16 -7.98 1.31
N PRO A 33 -2.09 -8.44 2.17
CA PRO A 33 -3.53 -8.25 1.92
C PRO A 33 -3.93 -6.78 1.78
N GLN A 34 -3.31 -5.88 2.55
CA GLN A 34 -3.61 -4.45 2.49
C GLN A 34 -3.06 -3.80 1.21
N VAL A 35 -1.89 -4.24 0.73
CA VAL A 35 -1.34 -3.82 -0.57
C VAL A 35 -2.26 -4.25 -1.70
N ASP A 36 -2.65 -5.53 -1.72
CA ASP A 36 -3.51 -6.11 -2.76
C ASP A 36 -4.87 -5.40 -2.80
N GLU A 37 -5.45 -5.12 -1.63
CA GLU A 37 -6.71 -4.40 -1.52
C GLU A 37 -6.58 -2.96 -2.03
N ALA A 38 -5.54 -2.23 -1.61
CA ALA A 38 -5.30 -0.86 -2.07
C ALA A 38 -5.17 -0.80 -3.59
N ILE A 39 -4.37 -1.69 -4.18
CA ILE A 39 -4.20 -1.78 -5.64
C ILE A 39 -5.53 -2.12 -6.33
N THR A 40 -6.31 -3.04 -5.76
CA THR A 40 -7.63 -3.42 -6.31
C THR A 40 -8.61 -2.26 -6.27
N ILE A 41 -8.66 -1.50 -5.18
CA ILE A 41 -9.46 -0.28 -5.06
C ILE A 41 -9.02 0.71 -6.15
N LEU A 42 -7.72 0.97 -6.22
CA LEU A 42 -7.12 1.94 -7.11
C LEU A 42 -7.33 1.61 -8.60
N LYS A 43 -7.30 0.34 -8.98
CA LYS A 43 -7.62 -0.13 -10.35
C LYS A 43 -9.04 0.21 -10.82
N LYS A 44 -9.99 0.44 -9.91
CA LYS A 44 -11.35 0.90 -10.26
C LYS A 44 -11.35 2.34 -10.78
N TYR A 45 -10.26 3.07 -10.58
CA TYR A 45 -10.15 4.49 -10.82
C TYR A 45 -9.10 4.79 -11.91
N ASN A 46 -9.27 5.87 -12.69
CA ASN A 46 -8.28 6.35 -13.67
C ASN A 46 -7.22 7.20 -12.96
N ILE A 47 -6.30 6.51 -12.32
CA ILE A 47 -5.10 7.04 -11.66
C ILE A 47 -3.91 6.97 -12.62
N SER A 48 -2.88 7.78 -12.34
CA SER A 48 -1.67 7.81 -13.16
C SER A 48 -1.09 6.40 -13.34
N ALA A 49 -0.84 6.01 -14.59
CA ALA A 49 -0.22 4.74 -14.94
C ALA A 49 1.17 4.59 -14.30
N GLU A 50 1.90 5.70 -14.16
CA GLU A 50 3.20 5.72 -13.48
C GLU A 50 3.05 5.39 -11.98
N LEU A 51 2.04 5.98 -11.33
CA LEU A 51 1.78 5.73 -9.91
C LEU A 51 1.34 4.28 -9.68
N MET A 52 0.49 3.75 -10.56
CA MET A 52 0.11 2.34 -10.52
C MET A 52 1.29 1.41 -10.72
N ARG A 53 2.19 1.72 -11.66
CA ARG A 53 3.42 0.94 -11.85
C ARG A 53 4.28 0.95 -10.59
N GLN A 54 4.51 2.11 -9.98
CA GLN A 54 5.29 2.23 -8.73
C GLN A 54 4.68 1.41 -7.59
N MET A 55 3.35 1.34 -7.49
CA MET A 55 2.66 0.53 -6.48
C MET A 55 2.80 -0.98 -6.74
N GLU A 56 2.68 -1.41 -7.99
CA GLU A 56 2.89 -2.81 -8.39
C GLU A 56 4.36 -3.23 -8.21
N ASP A 57 5.30 -2.34 -8.50
CA ASP A 57 6.73 -2.57 -8.25
C ASP A 57 6.99 -2.78 -6.74
N LEU A 58 6.41 -1.93 -5.88
CA LEU A 58 6.50 -2.10 -4.42
C LEU A 58 5.84 -3.39 -3.93
N ARG A 59 4.73 -3.80 -4.54
CA ARG A 59 4.09 -5.08 -4.24
C ARG A 59 5.05 -6.25 -4.51
N GLN A 60 5.74 -6.25 -5.66
CA GLN A 60 6.73 -7.29 -5.98
C GLN A 60 7.91 -7.29 -5.01
N LEU A 61 8.39 -6.10 -4.62
CA LEU A 61 9.43 -5.96 -3.61
C LEU A 61 8.98 -6.52 -2.24
N LEU A 62 7.73 -6.29 -1.86
CA LEU A 62 7.17 -6.78 -0.60
C LEU A 62 7.08 -8.32 -0.57
N VAL A 63 6.70 -8.95 -1.68
CA VAL A 63 6.74 -10.42 -1.85
C VAL A 63 8.15 -10.98 -1.63
N GLY A 64 9.17 -10.29 -2.13
CA GLY A 64 10.58 -10.69 -1.94
C GLY A 64 11.11 -10.48 -0.52
N ALA A 65 10.42 -9.68 0.30
CA ALA A 65 10.87 -9.30 1.64
C ALA A 65 10.23 -10.12 2.78
N GLU A 66 9.54 -11.23 2.48
CA GLU A 66 8.82 -12.03 3.47
C GLU A 66 9.67 -12.43 4.70
N SER A 67 10.95 -12.74 4.50
CA SER A 67 11.89 -13.11 5.56
C SER A 67 12.57 -11.92 6.23
N ASP A 68 12.39 -10.70 5.73
CA ASP A 68 13.02 -9.49 6.24
C ASP A 68 11.97 -8.49 6.74
N VAL A 69 11.77 -8.54 8.05
CA VAL A 69 10.80 -7.71 8.77
C VAL A 69 11.12 -6.22 8.67
N ASN A 70 12.40 -5.84 8.67
CA ASN A 70 12.81 -4.43 8.58
C ASN A 70 12.57 -3.90 7.18
N THR A 71 12.97 -4.66 6.17
CA THR A 71 12.72 -4.32 4.77
C THR A 71 11.22 -4.25 4.48
N THR A 72 10.41 -5.18 5.04
CA THR A 72 8.95 -5.12 4.93
C THR A 72 8.39 -3.81 5.49
N ARG A 73 8.87 -3.35 6.66
CA ARG A 73 8.45 -2.05 7.24
C ARG A 73 8.79 -0.87 6.33
N GLU A 74 9.99 -0.86 5.75
CA GLU A 74 10.38 0.21 4.83
C GLU A 74 9.50 0.23 3.58
N TYR A 75 9.15 -0.93 3.03
CA TYR A 75 8.23 -1.02 1.89
C TYR A 75 6.80 -0.62 2.25
N MET A 76 6.30 -0.96 3.44
CA MET A 76 5.01 -0.46 3.93
C MET A 76 5.01 1.08 3.97
N ARG A 77 6.02 1.70 4.59
CA ARG A 77 6.12 3.17 4.64
C ARG A 77 6.22 3.80 3.25
N SER A 78 7.00 3.19 2.37
CA SER A 78 7.13 3.62 0.97
C SER A 78 5.78 3.58 0.24
N PHE A 79 5.00 2.53 0.47
CA PHE A 79 3.66 2.38 -0.11
C PHE A 79 2.69 3.43 0.44
N ALA A 80 2.73 3.74 1.74
CA ALA A 80 1.94 4.83 2.32
C ALA A 80 2.27 6.20 1.70
N ILE A 81 3.54 6.45 1.37
CA ILE A 81 3.97 7.66 0.67
C ILE A 81 3.37 7.72 -0.74
N LEU A 82 3.27 6.59 -1.46
CA LEU A 82 2.59 6.55 -2.75
C LEU A 82 1.09 6.81 -2.62
N LEU A 83 0.43 6.27 -1.59
CA LEU A 83 -0.99 6.55 -1.32
C LEU A 83 -1.27 8.05 -1.10
N ASN A 84 -0.32 8.80 -0.54
CA ASN A 84 -0.45 10.27 -0.45
C ASN A 84 -0.55 10.96 -1.81
N ARG A 85 0.04 10.37 -2.86
CA ARG A 85 0.05 10.93 -4.21
C ARG A 85 -1.26 10.68 -4.96
N VAL A 86 -2.10 9.75 -4.50
CA VAL A 86 -3.43 9.48 -5.08
C VAL A 86 -4.43 10.60 -4.78
N ASN A 87 -4.32 11.21 -3.59
CA ASN A 87 -5.25 12.24 -3.12
C ASN A 87 -4.81 13.68 -3.45
N ARG A 88 -3.72 13.85 -4.21
CA ARG A 88 -3.28 15.16 -4.74
C ARG A 88 -3.84 15.36 -6.14
#